data_AF-A0A0V8DNK9-F1
#
_entry.id   AF-A0A0V8DNK9-F1
#
_cell.length_a   1.000
_cell.length_b   1.000
_cell.length_c   1.000
_cell.angle_alpha   90.00
_cell.angle_beta   90.00
_cell.angle_gamma   90.00
#
_symmetry.space_group_name_H-M   'P 1'
#
loop_
_entity.id
_entity.type
_entity.pdbx_description
1 polymer ?
#
loop_
_entity_poly.entity_id
_entity_poly.type
_entity_poly.pdbx_seq_one_letter_code
_entity_poly.pdbx_strand_id
1 'polypeptide(L)'
;MISVKKRREIKDFLVTASIGIVVLGGQQVLADAASEMVNPKDKVLVGYWHNWKSTGKDGYKGGSSADFNLSSTQEGYNVINVSFMKTPEGQTLPTFKPYNKTDTEFIAEISKLNAEGKSVLIALGGADAHIELKKSQESDFVNEIIRLVDTYGFDGLDIDLEQAAIEAADNQTVIPSALKKVKDHYRKDGKNFMITMAPEFPYLTSSGKYSPYINNLDSYYDFINPQYYNQGGDGFWDSDLNMWISQSNDEKKKIFSMV
;
A
#
# COMPACT_ATOMS: atom_id res chain seq x y z
N MET A 1 44.65 20.58 65.51
CA MET A 1 43.38 19.83 65.62
C MET A 1 42.73 19.79 64.25
N ILE A 2 42.64 18.60 63.66
CA ILE A 2 41.70 18.07 62.64
C ILE A 2 41.05 19.08 61.65
N SER A 3 41.30 18.93 60.35
CA SER A 3 40.37 18.22 59.44
C SER A 3 40.77 18.35 57.96
N VAL A 4 40.85 17.19 57.30
CA VAL A 4 41.02 17.01 55.85
C VAL A 4 39.68 17.29 55.14
N LYS A 5 39.74 17.90 53.93
CA LYS A 5 38.69 17.73 52.91
C LYS A 5 39.31 17.60 51.53
N LYS A 6 39.14 16.41 50.95
CA LYS A 6 39.63 15.92 49.65
C LYS A 6 38.89 16.66 48.52
N ARG A 7 39.61 17.37 47.62
CA ARG A 7 39.06 17.85 46.35
C ARG A 7 39.52 16.94 45.21
N ARG A 8 38.58 16.61 44.33
CA ARG A 8 38.71 15.76 43.15
C ARG A 8 39.07 16.67 41.97
N GLU A 9 40.24 16.47 41.37
CA GLU A 9 40.63 17.19 40.15
C GLU A 9 39.87 16.61 38.94
N ILE A 10 39.25 17.50 38.18
CA ILE A 10 38.76 17.25 36.82
C ILE A 10 39.83 17.86 35.93
N LYS A 11 40.50 17.03 35.12
CA LYS A 11 41.40 17.50 34.07
C LYS A 11 40.65 17.52 32.76
N ASP A 12 40.53 18.72 32.20
CA ASP A 12 40.04 18.97 30.85
C ASP A 12 40.92 18.26 29.83
N PHE A 13 40.31 17.52 28.90
CA PHE A 13 40.97 17.00 27.72
C PHE A 13 40.34 17.65 26.49
N LEU A 14 41.07 18.61 25.90
CA LEU A 14 40.78 19.15 24.58
C LEU A 14 40.99 18.04 23.53
N VAL A 15 39.92 17.64 22.85
CA VAL A 15 40.01 16.85 21.61
C VAL A 15 39.80 17.80 20.43
N THR A 16 40.85 18.02 19.67
CA THR A 16 40.83 18.70 18.38
C THR A 16 40.08 17.82 17.38
N ALA A 17 38.92 18.27 16.90
CA ALA A 17 38.17 17.61 15.85
C ALA A 17 38.75 17.96 14.47
N SER A 18 39.42 17.01 13.84
CA SER A 18 39.77 17.07 12.42
C SER A 18 38.55 16.67 11.60
N ILE A 19 37.94 17.62 10.89
CA ILE A 19 36.87 17.37 9.91
C ILE A 19 37.50 16.68 8.70
N GLY A 20 37.35 15.35 8.62
CA GLY A 20 37.52 14.60 7.39
C GLY A 20 36.16 14.42 6.73
N ILE A 21 35.91 15.13 5.63
CA ILE A 21 34.74 14.88 4.77
C ILE A 21 35.03 13.58 4.01
N VAL A 22 34.42 12.49 4.44
CA VAL A 22 34.34 11.25 3.66
C VAL A 22 33.03 11.29 2.88
N VAL A 23 33.11 11.59 1.58
CA VAL A 23 31.99 11.51 0.64
C VAL A 23 31.84 10.05 0.19
N LEU A 24 31.15 9.23 0.98
CA LEU A 24 30.77 7.84 0.62
C LEU A 24 29.34 7.47 1.02
N GLY A 25 28.47 8.43 1.34
CA GLY A 25 27.14 8.16 1.94
C GLY A 25 25.95 8.07 0.99
N GLY A 26 26.05 8.54 -0.26
CA GLY A 26 24.86 8.77 -1.09
C GLY A 26 24.09 7.50 -1.49
N GLN A 27 24.79 6.40 -1.77
CA GLN A 27 24.15 5.14 -2.19
C GLN A 27 23.74 4.24 -1.02
N GLN A 28 24.51 4.23 0.09
CA GLN A 28 24.17 3.41 1.25
C GLN A 28 22.99 3.98 2.04
N VAL A 29 22.87 5.32 2.16
CA VAL A 29 21.76 5.95 2.87
C VAL A 29 20.42 5.77 2.13
N LEU A 30 20.45 5.75 0.79
CA LEU A 30 19.25 5.44 -0.03
C LEU A 30 18.82 3.97 0.10
N ALA A 31 19.79 3.05 0.21
CA ALA A 31 19.51 1.62 0.41
C ALA A 31 18.93 1.32 1.81
N ASP A 32 19.33 2.07 2.84
CA ASP A 32 18.82 1.91 4.21
C ASP A 32 17.41 2.51 4.39
N ALA A 33 17.10 3.63 3.73
CA ALA A 33 15.78 4.25 3.80
C ALA A 33 14.68 3.42 3.10
N ALA A 34 15.03 2.71 2.02
CA ALA A 34 14.14 1.73 1.36
C ALA A 34 13.98 0.42 2.15
N SER A 35 14.71 0.24 3.27
CA SER A 35 14.64 -0.97 4.09
C SER A 35 13.59 -0.90 5.20
N GLU A 36 13.24 0.30 5.68
CA GLU A 36 12.24 0.42 6.75
C GLU A 36 10.82 0.28 6.20
N MET A 37 10.11 -0.76 6.63
CA MET A 37 8.72 -1.00 6.28
C MET A 37 7.81 -0.21 7.23
N VAL A 38 7.36 0.95 6.77
CA VAL A 38 6.59 1.92 7.53
C VAL A 38 5.15 1.47 7.65
N ASN A 39 4.65 1.44 8.88
CA ASN A 39 3.29 1.04 9.21
C ASN A 39 2.57 2.16 9.98
N PRO A 40 1.32 2.51 9.62
CA PRO A 40 0.56 3.50 10.38
C PRO A 40 0.24 2.96 11.77
N LYS A 41 0.33 3.82 12.79
CA LYS A 41 0.08 3.45 14.20
C LYS A 41 -1.38 3.60 14.62
N ASP A 42 -2.18 4.30 13.83
CA ASP A 42 -3.50 4.78 14.18
C ASP A 42 -4.39 4.87 12.92
N LYS A 43 -5.33 5.81 12.89
CA LYS A 43 -6.23 6.06 11.76
C LYS A 43 -5.45 6.33 10.47
N VAL A 44 -6.01 5.85 9.37
CA VAL A 44 -5.46 6.04 8.02
C VAL A 44 -6.34 6.94 7.19
N LEU A 45 -5.71 7.77 6.38
CA LEU A 45 -6.30 8.44 5.23
C LEU A 45 -5.57 7.91 3.99
N VAL A 46 -6.25 7.00 3.29
CA VAL A 46 -5.71 6.28 2.14
C VAL A 46 -5.99 7.07 0.86
N GLY A 47 -5.01 7.16 -0.04
CA GLY A 47 -5.17 7.75 -1.36
C GLY A 47 -4.49 6.92 -2.44
N TYR A 48 -5.14 6.77 -3.60
CA TYR A 48 -4.56 6.10 -4.76
C TYR A 48 -3.79 7.12 -5.63
N TRP A 49 -2.58 6.76 -6.05
CA TRP A 49 -1.73 7.54 -6.93
C TRP A 49 -1.61 6.88 -8.31
N HIS A 50 -1.85 7.64 -9.37
CA HIS A 50 -1.92 7.12 -10.73
C HIS A 50 -0.54 6.92 -11.35
N ASN A 51 -0.16 5.66 -11.65
CA ASN A 51 1.05 5.34 -12.42
C ASN A 51 0.80 5.42 -13.94
N TRP A 52 0.12 6.47 -14.38
CA TRP A 52 -0.06 6.78 -15.79
C TRP A 52 -0.18 8.28 -15.98
N LYS A 53 0.03 8.73 -17.21
CA LYS A 53 -0.21 10.12 -17.58
C LYS A 53 -1.71 10.34 -17.78
N SER A 54 -2.25 11.39 -17.21
CA SER A 54 -3.62 11.82 -17.48
C SER A 54 -3.84 11.97 -18.99
N THR A 55 -4.93 11.38 -19.49
CA THR A 55 -5.36 11.53 -20.88
C THR A 55 -6.14 12.82 -21.11
N GLY A 56 -6.50 13.53 -20.03
CA GLY A 56 -7.36 14.70 -20.04
C GLY A 56 -8.83 14.34 -20.27
N LYS A 57 -9.74 15.01 -19.55
CA LYS A 57 -11.18 14.70 -19.58
C LYS A 57 -11.52 13.24 -19.19
N ASP A 58 -10.69 12.64 -18.36
CA ASP A 58 -10.79 11.27 -17.86
C ASP A 58 -11.73 11.12 -16.65
N GLY A 59 -12.25 12.22 -16.10
CA GLY A 59 -13.27 12.18 -15.06
C GLY A 59 -14.67 11.90 -15.61
N TYR A 60 -15.52 11.23 -14.80
CA TYR A 60 -16.92 10.92 -15.14
C TYR A 60 -17.77 12.11 -15.61
N LYS A 61 -17.42 13.34 -15.22
CA LYS A 61 -18.07 14.59 -15.65
C LYS A 61 -17.20 15.45 -16.58
N GLY A 62 -16.23 14.84 -17.25
CA GLY A 62 -15.30 15.50 -18.18
C GLY A 62 -14.21 16.34 -17.53
N GLY A 63 -13.98 16.18 -16.23
CA GLY A 63 -12.82 16.77 -15.54
C GLY A 63 -11.52 16.03 -15.89
N SER A 64 -10.37 16.60 -15.54
CA SER A 64 -9.06 15.97 -15.77
C SER A 64 -8.38 15.64 -14.45
N SER A 65 -7.82 14.43 -14.33
CA SER A 65 -6.88 14.11 -13.25
C SER A 65 -5.59 14.92 -13.38
N ALA A 66 -4.91 15.17 -12.25
CA ALA A 66 -3.65 15.88 -12.22
C ALA A 66 -2.47 14.91 -12.34
N ASP A 67 -1.44 15.31 -13.10
CA ASP A 67 -0.15 14.63 -13.13
C ASP A 67 0.78 15.24 -12.06
N PHE A 68 1.28 14.44 -11.13
CA PHE A 68 2.28 14.87 -10.14
C PHE A 68 3.13 13.68 -9.67
N ASN A 69 4.35 13.96 -9.24
CA ASN A 69 5.25 12.95 -8.68
C ASN A 69 4.63 12.31 -7.42
N LEU A 70 4.94 11.04 -7.15
CA LEU A 70 4.44 10.31 -5.99
C LEU A 70 4.73 11.06 -4.68
N SER A 71 5.97 11.53 -4.53
CA SER A 71 6.46 12.31 -3.38
C SER A 71 5.89 13.73 -3.27
N SER A 72 5.04 14.15 -4.21
CA SER A 72 4.26 15.40 -4.19
C SER A 72 2.79 15.16 -3.80
N THR A 73 2.42 13.93 -3.41
CA THR A 73 1.09 13.64 -2.85
C THR A 73 0.81 14.54 -1.65
N GLN A 74 -0.43 15.02 -1.57
CA GLN A 74 -0.85 16.03 -0.62
C GLN A 74 -0.62 15.58 0.83
N GLU A 75 -0.28 16.54 1.68
CA GLU A 75 -0.23 16.31 3.13
C GLU A 75 -1.59 15.85 3.67
N GLY A 76 -1.54 14.96 4.66
CA GLY A 76 -2.71 14.33 5.27
C GLY A 76 -2.90 12.87 4.86
N TYR A 77 -2.58 12.50 3.62
CA TYR A 77 -2.53 11.08 3.22
C TYR A 77 -1.33 10.41 3.91
N ASN A 78 -1.60 9.38 4.70
CA ASN A 78 -0.57 8.60 5.40
C ASN A 78 -0.43 7.16 4.90
N VAL A 79 -1.31 6.72 4.00
CA VAL A 79 -1.15 5.51 3.20
C VAL A 79 -1.42 5.88 1.74
N ILE A 80 -0.46 5.61 0.87
CA ILE A 80 -0.51 5.96 -0.55
C ILE A 80 -0.41 4.68 -1.38
N ASN A 81 -1.47 4.35 -2.11
CA ASN A 81 -1.53 3.15 -2.93
C ASN A 81 -1.13 3.48 -4.37
N VAL A 82 -0.03 2.91 -4.85
CA VAL A 82 0.44 3.09 -6.23
C VAL A 82 -0.38 2.21 -7.17
N SER A 83 -1.08 2.82 -8.11
CA SER A 83 -2.00 2.17 -9.04
C SER A 83 -1.38 2.02 -10.43
N PHE A 84 -1.10 0.83 -10.97
CA PHE A 84 -1.34 -0.51 -10.42
C PHE A 84 -0.20 -1.48 -10.78
N MET A 85 -0.07 -2.56 -10.00
CA MET A 85 0.54 -3.82 -10.42
C MET A 85 -0.47 -4.61 -11.24
N LYS A 86 -0.14 -4.90 -12.49
CA LYS A 86 -1.03 -5.59 -13.44
C LYS A 86 -0.26 -6.51 -14.39
N THR A 87 -0.95 -7.37 -15.12
CA THR A 87 -0.33 -8.21 -16.15
C THR A 87 -0.13 -7.39 -17.43
N PRO A 88 1.11 -7.09 -17.86
CA PRO A 88 1.33 -6.38 -19.11
C PRO A 88 0.90 -7.23 -20.31
N GLU A 89 0.54 -6.58 -21.41
CA GLU A 89 0.19 -7.27 -22.66
C GLU A 89 1.32 -8.22 -23.12
N GLY A 90 0.95 -9.44 -23.48
CA GLY A 90 1.90 -10.49 -23.90
C GLY A 90 2.66 -11.18 -22.75
N GLN A 91 2.40 -10.80 -21.50
CA GLN A 91 2.93 -11.48 -20.31
C GLN A 91 1.85 -12.25 -19.57
N THR A 92 2.25 -13.03 -18.56
CA THR A 92 1.35 -13.91 -17.81
C THR A 92 1.41 -13.70 -16.29
N LEU A 93 2.34 -12.88 -15.80
CA LEU A 93 2.50 -12.57 -14.38
C LEU A 93 2.27 -11.07 -14.15
N PRO A 94 1.50 -10.69 -13.11
CA PRO A 94 1.38 -9.29 -12.74
C PRO A 94 2.71 -8.72 -12.28
N THR A 95 3.04 -7.51 -12.70
CA THR A 95 4.27 -6.79 -12.32
C THR A 95 4.01 -5.29 -12.27
N PHE A 96 5.00 -4.51 -11.85
CA PHE A 96 4.95 -3.05 -11.76
C PHE A 96 6.24 -2.42 -12.29
N LYS A 97 6.07 -1.27 -12.96
CA LYS A 97 7.15 -0.37 -13.33
C LYS A 97 6.64 1.08 -13.30
N PRO A 98 7.39 2.04 -12.72
CA PRO A 98 7.00 3.44 -12.77
C PRO A 98 6.93 3.95 -14.22
N TYR A 99 5.86 4.64 -14.59
CA TYR A 99 5.63 5.05 -15.98
C TYR A 99 6.51 6.23 -16.43
N ASN A 100 6.95 7.06 -15.48
CA ASN A 100 7.60 8.36 -15.72
C ASN A 100 8.92 8.57 -14.98
N LYS A 101 9.47 7.52 -14.35
CA LYS A 101 10.71 7.58 -13.57
C LYS A 101 11.62 6.41 -13.86
N THR A 102 12.90 6.60 -13.60
CA THR A 102 13.81 5.48 -13.38
C THR A 102 13.53 4.83 -12.03
N ASP A 103 13.94 3.57 -11.88
CA ASP A 103 13.77 2.84 -10.62
C ASP A 103 14.42 3.61 -9.45
N THR A 104 15.64 4.14 -9.64
CA THR A 104 16.37 4.93 -8.63
C THR A 104 15.61 6.18 -8.18
N GLU A 105 15.01 6.92 -9.12
CA GLU A 105 14.22 8.10 -8.77
C GLU A 105 12.96 7.71 -7.99
N PHE A 106 12.27 6.65 -8.43
CA PHE A 106 11.06 6.18 -7.76
C PHE A 106 11.34 5.66 -6.35
N ILE A 107 12.44 4.92 -6.16
CA ILE A 107 12.93 4.48 -4.85
C ILE A 107 13.17 5.68 -3.92
N ALA A 108 13.80 6.74 -4.43
CA ALA A 108 14.06 7.94 -3.64
C ALA A 108 12.75 8.65 -3.22
N GLU A 109 11.71 8.61 -4.07
CA GLU A 109 10.40 9.16 -3.73
C GLU A 109 9.69 8.37 -2.62
N ILE A 110 9.72 7.03 -2.69
CA ILE A 110 9.17 6.17 -1.64
C ILE A 110 9.94 6.34 -0.33
N SER A 111 11.28 6.29 -0.38
CA SER A 111 12.15 6.50 0.78
C SER A 111 11.87 7.83 1.48
N LYS A 112 11.61 8.89 0.71
CA LYS A 112 11.22 10.20 1.25
C LYS A 112 9.88 10.14 1.98
N LEU A 113 8.86 9.51 1.39
CA LEU A 113 7.54 9.36 2.01
C LEU A 113 7.60 8.49 3.28
N ASN A 114 8.39 7.42 3.27
CA ASN A 114 8.65 6.60 4.44
C ASN A 114 9.33 7.41 5.57
N ALA A 115 10.32 8.24 5.24
CA ALA A 115 10.94 9.14 6.22
C ALA A 115 9.96 10.18 6.81
N GLU A 116 8.89 10.50 6.09
CA GLU A 116 7.77 11.33 6.57
C GLU A 116 6.73 10.53 7.38
N GLY A 117 6.93 9.21 7.56
CA GLY A 117 6.03 8.32 8.26
C GLY A 117 4.80 7.90 7.45
N LYS A 118 4.84 8.05 6.12
CA LYS A 118 3.77 7.64 5.20
C LYS A 118 4.10 6.25 4.65
N SER A 119 3.11 5.36 4.64
CA SER A 119 3.24 4.05 4.00
C SER A 119 2.92 4.17 2.52
N VAL A 120 3.68 3.47 1.68
CA VAL A 120 3.45 3.35 0.23
C VAL A 120 3.18 1.89 -0.12
N LEU A 121 1.97 1.59 -0.57
CA LEU A 121 1.58 0.24 -0.97
C LEU A 121 1.56 0.12 -2.50
N ILE A 122 1.77 -1.08 -3.03
CA ILE A 122 1.48 -1.38 -4.43
C ILE A 122 0.06 -1.95 -4.55
N ALA A 123 -0.80 -1.36 -5.38
CA ALA A 123 -2.16 -1.87 -5.59
C ALA A 123 -2.19 -2.89 -6.74
N LEU A 124 -2.63 -4.12 -6.46
CA LEU A 124 -2.80 -5.21 -7.42
C LEU A 124 -4.20 -5.14 -8.05
N GLY A 125 -4.25 -4.93 -9.37
CA GLY A 125 -5.50 -4.94 -10.13
C GLY A 125 -5.77 -3.63 -10.84
N GLY A 126 -6.97 -3.08 -10.65
CA GLY A 126 -7.54 -1.98 -11.43
C GLY A 126 -8.10 -2.39 -12.80
N ALA A 127 -8.59 -1.41 -13.55
CA ALA A 127 -9.23 -1.63 -14.84
C ALA A 127 -8.30 -2.26 -15.86
N ASP A 128 -8.83 -3.27 -16.57
CA ASP A 128 -8.12 -4.02 -17.61
C ASP A 128 -6.77 -4.59 -17.13
N ALA A 129 -6.72 -5.06 -15.88
CA ALA A 129 -5.48 -5.56 -15.28
C ALA A 129 -5.06 -6.98 -15.72
N HIS A 130 -5.98 -7.74 -16.31
CA HIS A 130 -5.75 -9.11 -16.82
C HIS A 130 -5.06 -10.03 -15.80
N ILE A 131 -5.51 -9.99 -14.54
CA ILE A 131 -5.00 -10.86 -13.48
C ILE A 131 -5.68 -12.22 -13.58
N GLU A 132 -4.97 -13.23 -14.07
CA GLU A 132 -5.48 -14.60 -14.24
C GLU A 132 -4.44 -15.62 -13.74
N LEU A 133 -4.12 -15.56 -12.44
CA LEU A 133 -3.08 -16.40 -11.86
C LEU A 133 -3.51 -17.86 -11.80
N LYS A 134 -2.61 -18.75 -12.21
CA LYS A 134 -2.74 -20.20 -12.06
C LYS A 134 -1.97 -20.67 -10.85
N LYS A 135 -2.38 -21.78 -10.23
CA LYS A 135 -1.65 -22.40 -9.10
C LYS A 135 -0.16 -22.63 -9.38
N SER A 136 0.19 -22.95 -10.62
CA SER A 136 1.60 -23.15 -11.02
C SER A 136 2.45 -21.88 -10.95
N GLN A 137 1.84 -20.70 -10.94
CA GLN A 137 2.52 -19.40 -10.92
C GLN A 137 2.69 -18.83 -9.51
N GLU A 138 2.18 -19.51 -8.47
CA GLU A 138 2.18 -18.97 -7.10
C GLU A 138 3.60 -18.63 -6.60
N SER A 139 4.59 -19.49 -6.87
CA SER A 139 5.97 -19.21 -6.47
C SER A 139 6.56 -18.00 -7.19
N ASP A 140 6.29 -17.86 -8.48
CA ASP A 140 6.77 -16.73 -9.28
C ASP A 140 6.09 -15.44 -8.82
N PHE A 141 4.81 -15.50 -8.48
CA PHE A 141 4.06 -14.37 -7.94
C PHE A 141 4.58 -13.91 -6.57
N VAL A 142 4.87 -14.85 -5.65
CA VAL A 142 5.53 -14.54 -4.37
C VAL A 142 6.87 -13.85 -4.60
N ASN A 143 7.70 -14.41 -5.48
CA ASN A 143 9.02 -13.86 -5.78
C ASN A 143 8.92 -12.47 -6.42
N GLU A 144 7.94 -12.23 -7.27
CA GLU A 144 7.73 -10.93 -7.90
C GLU A 144 7.28 -9.87 -6.89
N ILE A 145 6.38 -10.19 -5.96
CA ILE A 145 5.99 -9.25 -4.91
C ILE A 145 7.20 -8.90 -4.03
N ILE A 146 7.97 -9.89 -3.59
CA ILE A 146 9.19 -9.66 -2.79
C ILE A 146 10.18 -8.80 -3.58
N ARG A 147 10.41 -9.12 -4.86
CA ARG A 147 11.29 -8.33 -5.72
C ARG A 147 10.83 -6.88 -5.81
N LEU A 148 9.54 -6.62 -6.01
CA LEU A 148 9.00 -5.26 -6.09
C LEU A 148 9.17 -4.50 -4.77
N VAL A 149 8.89 -5.14 -3.63
CA VAL A 149 9.10 -4.57 -2.31
C VAL A 149 10.57 -4.25 -2.08
N ASP A 150 11.46 -5.21 -2.28
CA ASP A 150 12.90 -5.03 -2.05
C ASP A 150 13.55 -4.06 -3.04
N THR A 151 13.00 -3.95 -4.25
CA THR A 151 13.50 -3.01 -5.27
C THR A 151 13.04 -1.59 -4.97
N TYR A 152 11.74 -1.38 -4.72
CA TYR A 152 11.15 -0.05 -4.67
C TYR A 152 10.95 0.50 -3.25
N GLY A 153 10.95 -0.35 -2.22
CA GLY A 153 10.67 0.02 -0.84
C GLY A 153 9.17 0.03 -0.50
N PHE A 154 8.33 -0.75 -1.19
CA PHE A 154 6.89 -0.79 -0.85
C PHE A 154 6.65 -1.39 0.55
N ASP A 155 5.73 -0.79 1.30
CA ASP A 155 5.41 -1.22 2.66
C ASP A 155 4.38 -2.36 2.73
N GLY A 156 3.77 -2.67 1.60
CA GLY A 156 2.69 -3.66 1.51
C GLY A 156 2.02 -3.70 0.15
N LEU A 157 0.91 -4.43 0.08
CA LEU A 157 0.10 -4.59 -1.12
C LEU A 157 -1.39 -4.42 -0.80
N ASP A 158 -2.07 -3.70 -1.68
CA ASP A 158 -3.53 -3.55 -1.69
C ASP A 158 -4.15 -4.46 -2.76
N ILE A 159 -5.18 -5.23 -2.41
CA ILE A 159 -5.92 -6.07 -3.35
C ILE A 159 -7.08 -5.25 -3.93
N ASP A 160 -6.94 -4.76 -5.16
CA ASP A 160 -7.96 -3.97 -5.87
C ASP A 160 -8.37 -4.68 -7.17
N LEU A 161 -8.88 -5.91 -7.03
CA LEU A 161 -9.33 -6.72 -8.15
C LEU A 161 -10.71 -6.29 -8.61
N GLU A 162 -10.84 -5.98 -9.89
CA GLU A 162 -12.12 -5.68 -10.51
C GLU A 162 -12.93 -6.95 -10.82
N GLN A 163 -14.23 -6.77 -11.03
CA GLN A 163 -15.30 -7.76 -11.17
C GLN A 163 -14.87 -9.13 -11.76
N ALA A 164 -14.29 -9.14 -12.97
CA ALA A 164 -13.90 -10.39 -13.63
C ALA A 164 -12.66 -11.04 -12.98
N ALA A 165 -11.71 -10.24 -12.51
CA ALA A 165 -10.47 -10.72 -11.89
C ALA A 165 -10.71 -11.37 -10.51
N ILE A 166 -11.78 -11.01 -9.80
CA ILE A 166 -12.08 -11.57 -8.47
C ILE A 166 -12.18 -13.11 -8.51
N GLU A 167 -12.74 -13.69 -9.57
CA GLU A 167 -12.95 -15.15 -9.71
C GLU A 167 -12.14 -15.76 -10.86
N ALA A 168 -11.30 -14.98 -11.54
CA ALA A 168 -10.54 -15.45 -12.68
C ALA A 168 -9.49 -16.50 -12.28
N ALA A 169 -9.37 -17.55 -13.12
CA ALA A 169 -8.42 -18.65 -12.94
C ALA A 169 -8.41 -19.21 -11.50
N ASP A 170 -7.25 -19.19 -10.83
CA ASP A 170 -7.10 -19.64 -9.45
C ASP A 170 -6.92 -18.48 -8.45
N ASN A 171 -7.25 -17.23 -8.83
CA ASN A 171 -6.95 -16.01 -8.06
C ASN A 171 -7.40 -16.07 -6.59
N GLN A 172 -8.62 -16.56 -6.32
CA GLN A 172 -9.19 -16.70 -4.96
C GLN A 172 -8.36 -17.60 -4.04
N THR A 173 -7.48 -18.44 -4.60
CA THR A 173 -6.59 -19.33 -3.84
C THR A 173 -5.14 -18.87 -3.89
N VAL A 174 -4.65 -18.48 -5.07
CA VAL A 174 -3.24 -18.12 -5.29
C VAL A 174 -2.89 -16.81 -4.60
N ILE A 175 -3.72 -15.77 -4.71
CA ILE A 175 -3.41 -14.45 -4.16
C ILE A 175 -3.35 -14.51 -2.62
N PRO A 176 -4.35 -15.06 -1.89
CA PRO A 176 -4.24 -15.23 -0.45
C PRO A 176 -3.04 -16.08 -0.03
N SER A 177 -2.79 -17.22 -0.70
CA SER A 177 -1.66 -18.10 -0.36
C SER A 177 -0.31 -17.39 -0.53
N ALA A 178 -0.13 -16.67 -1.65
CA ALA A 178 1.07 -15.92 -1.95
C ALA A 178 1.30 -14.80 -0.92
N LEU A 179 0.29 -14.00 -0.61
CA LEU A 179 0.42 -12.89 0.34
C LEU A 179 0.73 -13.36 1.76
N LYS A 180 0.23 -14.52 2.19
CA LYS A 180 0.65 -15.12 3.46
C LYS A 180 2.14 -15.43 3.46
N LYS A 181 2.66 -16.03 2.38
CA LYS A 181 4.10 -16.33 2.23
C LYS A 181 4.96 -15.07 2.22
N VAL A 182 4.52 -14.01 1.55
CA VAL A 182 5.19 -12.70 1.54
C VAL A 182 5.19 -12.08 2.94
N LYS A 183 4.04 -12.05 3.63
CA LYS A 183 3.95 -11.50 4.98
C LYS A 183 4.80 -12.29 5.97
N ASP A 184 4.78 -13.62 5.90
CA ASP A 184 5.60 -14.49 6.74
C ASP A 184 7.10 -14.42 6.38
N HIS A 185 7.45 -14.02 5.15
CA HIS A 185 8.83 -13.71 4.79
C HIS A 185 9.32 -12.48 5.56
N TYR A 186 8.61 -11.34 5.46
CA TYR A 186 9.01 -10.10 6.14
C TYR A 186 8.87 -10.13 7.67
N ARG A 187 7.94 -10.94 8.21
CA ARG A 187 7.83 -11.17 9.66
C ARG A 187 9.10 -11.78 10.29
N LYS A 188 9.88 -12.57 9.53
CA LYS A 188 11.16 -13.14 10.02
C LYS A 188 12.19 -12.05 10.34
N ASP A 189 12.08 -10.92 9.68
CA ASP A 189 12.94 -9.76 9.87
C ASP A 189 12.32 -8.73 10.84
N GLY A 190 11.23 -9.09 11.53
CA GLY A 190 10.52 -8.20 12.44
C GLY A 190 9.73 -7.08 11.75
N LYS A 191 9.54 -7.16 10.42
CA LYS A 191 8.78 -6.19 9.63
C LYS A 191 7.31 -6.63 9.50
N ASN A 192 6.41 -5.67 9.29
CA ASN A 192 5.00 -5.95 8.98
C ASN A 192 4.67 -5.51 7.55
N PHE A 193 4.62 -6.48 6.64
CA PHE A 193 4.15 -6.24 5.27
C PHE A 193 2.65 -6.04 5.30
N MET A 194 2.21 -4.83 4.94
CA MET A 194 0.80 -4.49 4.98
C MET A 194 0.04 -5.24 3.89
N ILE A 195 -1.12 -5.79 4.25
CA ILE A 195 -2.08 -6.35 3.30
C ILE A 195 -3.38 -5.59 3.50
N THR A 196 -3.82 -4.89 2.46
CA THR A 196 -5.10 -4.18 2.44
C THR A 196 -5.95 -4.67 1.29
N MET A 197 -7.22 -4.31 1.27
CA MET A 197 -8.16 -4.75 0.24
C MET A 197 -9.16 -3.64 -0.06
N ALA A 198 -9.48 -3.45 -1.35
CA ALA A 198 -10.42 -2.45 -1.84
C ALA A 198 -11.64 -3.06 -2.54
N PRO A 199 -12.40 -3.97 -1.91
CA PRO A 199 -13.54 -4.60 -2.55
C PRO A 199 -14.67 -3.61 -2.83
N GLU A 200 -15.31 -3.73 -4.00
CA GLU A 200 -16.65 -3.17 -4.21
C GLU A 200 -17.61 -3.76 -3.18
N PHE A 201 -18.33 -2.90 -2.43
CA PHE A 201 -19.10 -3.36 -1.27
C PHE A 201 -20.16 -4.45 -1.55
N PRO A 202 -20.79 -4.55 -2.73
CA PRO A 202 -21.75 -5.62 -3.00
C PRO A 202 -21.13 -7.03 -2.92
N TYR A 203 -19.80 -7.14 -3.03
CA TYR A 203 -19.09 -8.41 -2.90
C TYR A 203 -18.82 -8.83 -1.46
N LEU A 204 -19.18 -8.01 -0.46
CA LEU A 204 -18.93 -8.22 0.97
C LEU A 204 -20.06 -8.94 1.71
N THR A 205 -20.92 -9.66 1.00
CA THR A 205 -21.87 -10.58 1.65
C THR A 205 -21.15 -11.81 2.22
N SER A 206 -21.76 -12.51 3.18
CA SER A 206 -21.12 -13.65 3.88
C SER A 206 -20.63 -14.77 2.94
N SER A 207 -21.29 -14.95 1.79
CA SER A 207 -20.89 -15.89 0.74
C SER A 207 -20.58 -15.18 -0.59
N GLY A 208 -20.23 -13.89 -0.52
CA GLY A 208 -19.90 -13.08 -1.68
C GLY A 208 -18.58 -13.48 -2.30
N LYS A 209 -18.35 -13.03 -3.53
CA LYS A 209 -17.16 -13.37 -4.34
C LYS A 209 -15.83 -13.00 -3.65
N TYR A 210 -15.87 -12.00 -2.77
CA TYR A 210 -14.68 -11.54 -2.05
C TYR A 210 -14.42 -12.28 -0.73
N SER A 211 -15.40 -13.08 -0.25
CA SER A 211 -15.28 -13.82 1.01
C SER A 211 -14.06 -14.77 1.06
N PRO A 212 -13.61 -15.43 -0.04
CA PRO A 212 -12.39 -16.25 0.03
C PRO A 212 -11.14 -15.44 0.33
N TYR A 213 -11.03 -14.20 -0.15
CA TYR A 213 -9.87 -13.35 0.14
C TYR A 213 -9.84 -12.96 1.61
N ILE A 214 -10.96 -12.47 2.14
CA ILE A 214 -11.09 -12.06 3.55
C ILE A 214 -10.84 -13.24 4.49
N ASN A 215 -11.52 -14.36 4.25
CA ASN A 215 -11.44 -15.52 5.14
C ASN A 215 -10.04 -16.16 5.14
N ASN A 216 -9.38 -16.26 3.98
CA ASN A 216 -8.06 -16.89 3.91
C ASN A 216 -6.93 -15.97 4.37
N LEU A 217 -7.15 -14.65 4.38
CA LEU A 217 -6.24 -13.64 4.90
C LEU A 217 -6.61 -13.14 6.30
N ASP A 218 -7.57 -13.78 6.99
CA ASP A 218 -7.85 -13.47 8.39
C ASP A 218 -6.57 -13.63 9.22
N SER A 219 -6.34 -12.70 10.17
CA SER A 219 -5.07 -12.50 10.90
C SER A 219 -3.84 -12.07 10.07
N TYR A 220 -3.98 -11.90 8.76
CA TYR A 220 -2.92 -11.42 7.86
C TYR A 220 -3.21 -10.03 7.30
N TYR A 221 -4.44 -9.67 6.97
CA TYR A 221 -4.75 -8.31 6.52
C TYR A 221 -4.71 -7.30 7.68
N ASP A 222 -4.38 -6.06 7.36
CA ASP A 222 -4.26 -4.96 8.33
C ASP A 222 -5.56 -4.15 8.38
N PHE A 223 -6.16 -3.86 7.22
CA PHE A 223 -7.50 -3.30 7.11
C PHE A 223 -8.11 -3.55 5.73
N ILE A 224 -9.41 -3.27 5.61
CA ILE A 224 -10.16 -3.30 4.35
C ILE A 224 -10.74 -1.90 4.16
N ASN A 225 -10.64 -1.35 2.95
CA ASN A 225 -11.17 -0.05 2.55
C ASN A 225 -12.19 -0.21 1.41
N PRO A 226 -13.41 -0.69 1.70
CA PRO A 226 -14.40 -0.99 0.66
C PRO A 226 -14.76 0.23 -0.19
N GLN A 227 -15.07 -0.02 -1.46
CA GLN A 227 -15.48 1.03 -2.39
C GLN A 227 -16.97 1.33 -2.20
N TYR A 228 -17.28 2.42 -1.50
CA TYR A 228 -18.65 2.94 -1.33
C TYR A 228 -19.02 3.92 -2.45
N TYR A 229 -18.57 3.61 -3.66
CA TYR A 229 -18.75 4.37 -4.89
C TYR A 229 -18.98 3.43 -6.09
N ASN A 230 -19.48 3.97 -7.20
CA ASN A 230 -19.70 3.28 -8.48
C ASN A 230 -20.69 2.10 -8.49
N GLN A 231 -21.52 1.92 -7.45
CA GLN A 231 -22.51 0.82 -7.39
C GLN A 231 -23.96 1.28 -7.61
N GLY A 232 -24.18 2.58 -7.83
CA GLY A 232 -25.47 3.14 -8.22
C GLY A 232 -26.59 2.82 -7.22
N GLY A 233 -27.54 2.00 -7.65
CA GLY A 233 -28.75 1.65 -6.87
C GLY A 233 -28.52 0.64 -5.76
N ASP A 234 -27.37 -0.04 -5.75
CA ASP A 234 -27.04 -1.03 -4.73
C ASP A 234 -26.96 -0.40 -3.34
N GLY A 235 -27.15 -1.22 -2.32
CA GLY A 235 -27.24 -0.76 -0.95
C GLY A 235 -27.65 -1.86 0.01
N PHE A 236 -28.32 -1.47 1.09
CA PHE A 236 -28.84 -2.42 2.08
C PHE A 236 -30.26 -2.05 2.49
N TRP A 237 -30.99 -3.06 2.97
CA TRP A 237 -32.28 -2.88 3.60
C TRP A 237 -32.06 -2.54 5.08
N ASP A 238 -32.57 -1.39 5.51
CA ASP A 238 -32.59 -0.98 6.91
C ASP A 238 -33.94 -1.33 7.54
N SER A 239 -33.94 -2.25 8.51
CA SER A 239 -35.16 -2.71 9.18
C SER A 239 -35.78 -1.66 10.10
N ASP A 240 -34.97 -0.80 10.71
CA ASP A 240 -35.42 0.20 11.67
C ASP A 240 -36.13 1.36 10.97
N LEU A 241 -35.66 1.71 9.79
CA LEU A 241 -36.27 2.71 8.91
C LEU A 241 -37.29 2.09 7.94
N ASN A 242 -37.36 0.76 7.87
CA ASN A 242 -38.21 -0.02 6.97
C ASN A 242 -38.07 0.44 5.51
N MET A 243 -36.83 0.60 5.04
CA MET A 243 -36.54 1.12 3.70
C MET A 243 -35.22 0.61 3.12
N TRP A 244 -35.11 0.70 1.79
CA TRP A 244 -33.84 0.50 1.08
C TRP A 244 -32.99 1.77 1.12
N ILE A 245 -31.72 1.63 1.50
CA ILE A 245 -30.73 2.71 1.50
C ILE A 245 -29.70 2.41 0.41
N SER A 246 -29.85 3.08 -0.74
CA SER A 246 -28.89 2.96 -1.84
C SER A 246 -27.64 3.82 -1.62
N GLN A 247 -26.52 3.35 -2.15
CA GLN A 247 -25.22 4.04 -2.20
C GLN A 247 -25.29 5.39 -2.92
N SER A 248 -26.16 5.50 -3.93
CA SER A 248 -26.44 6.74 -4.68
C SER A 248 -27.34 7.75 -3.94
N ASN A 249 -27.91 7.41 -2.78
CA ASN A 249 -28.79 8.33 -2.05
C ASN A 249 -27.99 9.34 -1.21
N ASP A 250 -27.73 10.50 -1.79
CA ASP A 250 -26.98 11.60 -1.14
C ASP A 250 -27.60 12.08 0.18
N GLU A 251 -28.93 12.08 0.31
CA GLU A 251 -29.63 12.51 1.53
C GLU A 251 -29.42 11.55 2.70
N LYS A 252 -29.05 10.29 2.40
CA LYS A 252 -28.89 9.21 3.38
C LYS A 252 -27.45 8.70 3.48
N LYS A 253 -26.49 9.36 2.82
CA LYS A 253 -25.07 8.97 2.82
C LYS A 253 -24.46 8.78 4.21
N LYS A 254 -24.85 9.62 5.18
CA LYS A 254 -24.39 9.47 6.57
C LYS A 254 -24.78 8.12 7.18
N ILE A 255 -26.01 7.67 6.91
CA ILE A 255 -26.50 6.37 7.38
C ILE A 255 -25.78 5.25 6.64
N PHE A 256 -25.60 5.41 5.33
CA PHE A 256 -24.86 4.45 4.51
C PHE A 256 -23.40 4.25 4.96
N SER A 257 -22.73 5.30 5.44
CA SER A 257 -21.32 5.24 5.88
C SER A 257 -21.12 4.72 7.32
N MET A 258 -22.20 4.39 8.04
CA MET A 258 -22.14 3.96 9.45
C MET A 258 -22.20 2.44 9.65
N VAL A 259 -22.41 1.70 8.56
CA VAL A 259 -22.43 0.23 8.51
C VAL A 259 -21.14 -0.29 7.90
#